data_AF-A0A4Y8SC19-F1
#
_entry.id   AF-A0A4Y8SC19-F1
#
_cell.length_a   1.000
_cell.length_b   1.000
_cell.length_c   1.000
_cell.angle_alpha   90.00
_cell.angle_beta   90.00
_cell.angle_gamma   90.00
#
_symmetry.space_group_name_H-M   'P 1'
#
loop_
_entity.id
_entity.type
_entity.pdbx_description
1 polymer ?
#
loop_
_entity_poly.entity_id
_entity_poly.type
_entity_poly.pdbx_seq_one_letter_code
_entity_poly.pdbx_strand_id
1 'polypeptide(L)'
;MLTKYKDFDIEVVDDDNFDPTSVDNYHKYNYVFSVDEGNDRYRYHSKHGVRVSQYGEEIASAVVLGGKGRTLVSENAFIIDNDLILICCSNLVYALHLPLLSLSWQKELDFATCFGIYKFRNDFLVHGELEISRVSADGIIKWQFGARDIFVGRERRKGFEIIGNTIRLVDFEGYEYVLDENGKIISDAGKL
;
A
#
# COMPACT_ATOMS: atom_id res chain seq x y z
N MET A 1 10.20 -8.02 -5.74
CA MET A 1 9.00 -8.86 -6.01
C MET A 1 8.75 -8.86 -7.50
N LEU A 2 8.65 -10.03 -8.13
CA LEU A 2 8.34 -10.15 -9.56
C LEU A 2 7.01 -10.87 -9.72
N THR A 3 6.12 -10.34 -10.54
CA THR A 3 4.84 -10.96 -10.86
C THR A 3 4.52 -10.83 -12.35
N LYS A 4 3.66 -11.72 -12.85
CA LYS A 4 3.16 -11.68 -14.23
C LYS A 4 1.75 -11.13 -14.25
N TYR A 5 1.48 -10.25 -15.22
CA TYR A 5 0.14 -9.74 -15.47
C TYR A 5 -0.08 -9.58 -16.97
N LYS A 6 -1.00 -10.36 -17.54
CA LYS A 6 -1.16 -10.49 -19.00
C LYS A 6 0.21 -10.85 -19.63
N ASP A 7 0.65 -10.10 -20.64
CA ASP A 7 1.93 -10.28 -21.32
C ASP A 7 3.07 -9.45 -20.69
N PHE A 8 2.85 -8.88 -19.50
CA PHE A 8 3.81 -8.04 -18.80
C PHE A 8 4.47 -8.76 -17.62
N ASP A 9 5.77 -8.54 -17.47
CA ASP A 9 6.51 -8.81 -16.25
C ASP A 9 6.57 -7.52 -15.42
N ILE A 10 6.07 -7.56 -14.19
CA ILE A 10 6.02 -6.41 -13.28
C ILE A 10 6.93 -6.69 -12.11
N GLU A 11 7.96 -5.86 -11.98
CA GLU A 11 8.89 -5.88 -10.87
C GLU A 11 8.59 -4.72 -9.92
N VAL A 12 8.46 -5.01 -8.63
CA VAL A 12 8.40 -4.01 -7.56
C VAL A 12 9.58 -4.26 -6.62
N VAL A 13 10.36 -3.23 -6.31
CA VAL A 13 11.59 -3.34 -5.50
C VAL A 13 11.70 -2.23 -4.46
N ASP A 14 12.29 -2.55 -3.32
CA ASP A 14 12.77 -1.53 -2.38
C ASP A 14 14.04 -0.88 -2.94
N ASP A 15 14.00 0.41 -3.25
CA ASP A 15 15.13 1.19 -3.76
C ASP A 15 15.59 2.22 -2.72
N ASP A 16 16.09 1.71 -1.59
CA ASP A 16 16.54 2.52 -0.46
C ASP A 16 17.67 3.50 -0.80
N ASN A 17 18.41 3.26 -1.89
CA ASN A 17 19.51 4.11 -2.33
C ASN A 17 19.07 5.18 -3.34
N PHE A 18 17.84 5.14 -3.84
CA PHE A 18 17.33 6.18 -4.73
C PHE A 18 17.29 7.54 -4.01
N ASP A 19 17.84 8.55 -4.66
CA ASP A 19 17.81 9.95 -4.22
C ASP A 19 17.16 10.80 -5.32
N PRO A 20 15.95 11.35 -5.11
CA PRO A 20 15.25 12.13 -6.14
C PRO A 20 16.01 13.38 -6.58
N THR A 21 17.00 13.84 -5.80
CA THR A 21 17.84 15.00 -6.12
C THR A 21 19.16 14.63 -6.83
N SER A 22 19.45 13.32 -6.97
CA SER A 22 20.68 12.83 -7.56
C SER A 22 20.53 12.50 -9.04
N VAL A 23 21.44 13.04 -9.86
CA VAL A 23 21.59 12.62 -11.26
C VAL A 23 22.37 11.32 -11.41
N ASP A 24 23.00 10.83 -10.34
CA ASP A 24 23.89 9.67 -10.32
C ASP A 24 23.24 8.41 -9.75
N ASN A 25 21.92 8.39 -9.56
CA ASN A 25 21.20 7.18 -9.13
C ASN A 25 21.55 5.97 -10.01
N TYR A 26 21.85 4.84 -9.36
CA TYR A 26 22.12 3.56 -10.04
C TYR A 26 20.92 3.12 -10.87
N HIS A 27 19.72 3.19 -10.29
CA HIS A 27 18.47 2.97 -10.98
C HIS A 27 17.91 4.28 -11.53
N LYS A 28 17.49 4.25 -12.81
CA LYS A 28 16.72 5.32 -13.43
C LYS A 28 15.27 4.88 -13.58
N TYR A 29 14.36 5.85 -13.45
CA TYR A 29 12.92 5.67 -13.59
C TYR A 29 12.37 6.73 -14.54
N ASN A 30 11.36 6.39 -15.35
CA ASN A 30 10.70 7.37 -16.21
C ASN A 30 9.87 8.37 -15.39
N TYR A 31 9.31 7.92 -14.26
CA TYR A 31 8.48 8.72 -13.38
C TYR A 31 8.96 8.67 -11.93
N VAL A 32 8.83 9.79 -11.22
CA VAL A 32 9.08 9.92 -9.79
C VAL A 32 7.84 10.54 -9.17
N PHE A 33 7.20 9.84 -8.23
CA PHE A 33 5.96 10.32 -7.59
C PHE A 33 6.16 10.53 -6.08
N SER A 34 5.78 11.71 -5.59
CA SER A 34 5.82 12.09 -4.17
C SER A 34 4.63 13.01 -3.81
N VAL A 35 4.34 13.14 -2.51
CA VAL A 35 3.32 14.06 -1.98
C VAL A 35 3.91 15.40 -1.52
N ASP A 36 5.24 15.51 -1.45
CA ASP A 36 5.93 16.70 -0.93
C ASP A 36 6.83 17.34 -2.00
N GLU A 37 6.66 18.64 -2.23
CA GLU A 37 7.48 19.48 -3.15
C GLU A 37 8.75 20.03 -2.45
N GLY A 38 9.00 19.61 -1.20
CA GLY A 38 10.18 20.01 -0.44
C GLY A 38 11.48 19.38 -0.94
N ASN A 39 12.53 20.19 -1.08
CA ASN A 39 13.87 19.79 -1.55
C ASN A 39 14.70 18.93 -0.57
N ASP A 40 14.10 18.23 0.38
CA ASP A 40 14.82 17.47 1.39
C ASP A 40 14.76 15.97 1.12
N ARG A 41 15.84 15.47 0.52
CA ARG A 41 16.01 14.05 0.16
C ARG A 41 15.92 13.08 1.34
N TYR A 42 16.15 13.53 2.57
CA TYR A 42 16.14 12.67 3.75
C TYR A 42 14.74 12.41 4.29
N ARG A 43 13.72 13.04 3.71
CA ARG A 43 12.32 12.85 4.12
C ARG A 43 11.73 11.52 3.68
N TYR A 44 12.33 10.84 2.71
CA TYR A 44 11.76 9.61 2.16
C TYR A 44 12.36 8.37 2.82
N HIS A 45 11.55 7.70 3.64
CA HIS A 45 11.92 6.48 4.36
C HIS A 45 11.55 5.19 3.60
N SER A 46 10.58 5.28 2.69
CA SER A 46 10.17 4.20 1.79
C SER A 46 10.26 4.69 0.36
N LYS A 47 10.90 3.89 -0.50
CA LYS A 47 11.14 4.21 -1.90
C LYS A 47 10.97 2.93 -2.68
N HIS A 48 9.90 2.83 -3.47
CA HIS A 48 9.57 1.60 -4.16
C HIS A 48 9.61 1.82 -5.67
N GLY A 49 10.56 1.14 -6.33
CA GLY A 49 10.66 1.11 -7.77
C GLY A 49 9.65 0.14 -8.35
N VAL A 50 9.04 0.50 -9.48
CA VAL A 50 8.13 -0.32 -10.28
C VAL A 50 8.66 -0.34 -11.69
N ARG A 51 8.87 -1.52 -12.26
CA ARG A 51 9.32 -1.71 -13.64
C ARG A 51 8.34 -2.63 -14.34
N VAL A 52 7.94 -2.24 -15.55
CA VAL A 52 7.07 -3.03 -16.41
C VAL A 52 7.85 -3.37 -17.66
N SER A 53 7.97 -4.66 -17.94
CA SER A 53 8.63 -5.17 -19.14
C SER A 53 7.66 -6.00 -19.98
N GLN A 54 7.80 -5.91 -21.30
CA GLN A 54 7.07 -6.74 -22.25
C GLN A 54 8.08 -7.42 -23.17
N TYR A 55 8.00 -8.75 -23.27
CA TYR A 55 8.94 -9.54 -24.09
C TYR A 55 10.42 -9.32 -23.76
N GLY A 56 10.74 -9.04 -22.49
CA GLY A 56 12.11 -8.82 -22.01
C GLY A 56 12.60 -7.37 -22.08
N GLU A 57 11.86 -6.47 -22.72
CA GLU A 57 12.21 -5.05 -22.81
C GLU A 57 11.41 -4.23 -21.80
N GLU A 58 12.08 -3.37 -21.03
CA GLU A 58 11.41 -2.41 -20.13
C GLU A 58 10.65 -1.36 -20.96
N ILE A 59 9.35 -1.26 -20.73
CA ILE A 59 8.48 -0.30 -21.43
C ILE A 59 8.05 0.88 -20.55
N ALA A 60 8.11 0.72 -19.22
CA ALA A 60 7.86 1.80 -18.28
C ALA A 60 8.52 1.51 -16.92
N SER A 61 8.99 2.55 -16.26
CA SER A 61 9.45 2.47 -14.87
C SER A 61 9.07 3.72 -14.07
N ALA A 62 8.69 3.53 -12.82
CA ALA A 62 8.35 4.58 -11.89
C ALA A 62 8.94 4.30 -10.51
N VAL A 63 9.16 5.34 -9.70
CA VAL A 63 9.46 5.19 -8.28
C VAL A 63 8.47 6.02 -7.48
N VAL A 64 7.90 5.40 -6.45
CA VAL A 64 6.99 6.04 -5.50
C VAL A 64 7.70 6.27 -4.17
N LEU A 65 7.48 7.44 -3.56
CA LEU A 65 8.23 7.92 -2.40
C LEU A 65 7.30 8.22 -1.22
N GLY A 66 7.64 7.72 -0.03
CA GLY A 66 6.86 7.90 1.19
C GLY A 66 7.75 8.28 2.38
N GLY A 67 7.26 9.19 3.23
CA GLY A 67 8.10 9.86 4.22
C GLY A 67 7.70 9.73 5.69
N LYS A 68 6.67 8.95 6.02
CA LYS A 68 6.33 8.61 7.42
C LYS A 68 6.92 7.25 7.80
N GLY A 69 6.12 6.29 8.25
CA GLY A 69 6.61 4.96 8.60
C GLY A 69 7.25 4.21 7.42
N ARG A 70 7.93 3.10 7.71
CA ARG A 70 8.61 2.31 6.68
C ARG A 70 7.75 1.16 6.21
N THR A 71 7.51 1.10 4.91
CA THR A 71 6.94 -0.07 4.24
C THR A 71 8.06 -0.81 3.51
N LEU A 72 7.99 -2.14 3.48
CA LEU A 72 8.88 -2.97 2.67
C LEU A 72 8.05 -3.61 1.55
N VAL A 73 8.68 -3.83 0.40
CA VAL A 73 8.04 -4.57 -0.69
C VAL A 73 7.90 -6.05 -0.30
N SER A 74 6.65 -6.46 -0.07
CA SER A 74 6.25 -7.81 0.33
C SER A 74 4.99 -8.24 -0.42
N GLU A 75 4.51 -9.47 -0.19
CA GLU A 75 3.37 -10.07 -0.90
C GLU A 75 2.13 -9.17 -0.98
N ASN A 76 1.78 -8.51 0.13
CA ASN A 76 0.61 -7.64 0.20
C ASN A 76 0.95 -6.15 0.05
N ALA A 77 2.22 -5.79 -0.19
CA ALA A 77 2.62 -4.39 -0.35
C ALA A 77 2.07 -3.77 -1.64
N PHE A 78 1.62 -4.58 -2.60
CA PHE A 78 0.93 -4.12 -3.79
C PHE A 78 -0.12 -5.13 -4.25
N ILE A 79 -1.05 -4.67 -5.08
CA ILE A 79 -2.02 -5.51 -5.77
C ILE A 79 -2.24 -4.99 -7.19
N ILE A 80 -2.49 -5.89 -8.13
CA ILE A 80 -2.87 -5.55 -9.51
C ILE A 80 -4.30 -6.01 -9.75
N ASP A 81 -5.15 -5.11 -10.24
CA ASP A 81 -6.54 -5.38 -10.57
C ASP A 81 -7.00 -4.45 -11.70
N ASN A 82 -7.59 -4.99 -12.77
CA ASN A 82 -8.14 -4.22 -13.89
C ASN A 82 -7.19 -3.13 -14.46
N ASP A 83 -5.96 -3.53 -14.80
CA ASP A 83 -4.92 -2.64 -15.34
C ASP A 83 -4.53 -1.49 -14.40
N LEU A 84 -4.76 -1.64 -13.10
CA LEU A 84 -4.35 -0.73 -12.06
C LEU A 84 -3.46 -1.47 -11.05
N ILE A 85 -2.28 -0.93 -10.77
CA ILE A 85 -1.43 -1.39 -9.67
C ILE A 85 -1.54 -0.42 -8.50
N LEU A 86 -1.91 -0.91 -7.32
CA LEU A 86 -1.90 -0.16 -6.07
C LEU A 86 -0.69 -0.59 -5.25
N ILE A 87 0.06 0.35 -4.67
CA ILE A 87 1.30 0.09 -3.95
C ILE A 87 1.30 0.88 -2.64
N CYS A 88 1.45 0.20 -1.50
CA CYS A 88 1.76 0.81 -0.22
C CYS A 88 3.18 1.37 -0.24
N CYS A 89 3.33 2.62 0.19
CA CYS A 89 4.62 3.28 0.33
C CYS A 89 4.53 4.23 1.53
N SER A 90 5.01 3.79 2.70
CA SER A 90 4.81 4.51 3.96
C SER A 90 3.31 4.65 4.28
N ASN A 91 2.87 5.81 4.76
CA ASN A 91 1.47 6.18 4.99
C ASN A 91 0.62 6.33 3.72
N LEU A 92 1.23 6.21 2.53
CA LEU A 92 0.59 6.47 1.25
C LEU A 92 0.29 5.17 0.50
N VAL A 93 -0.76 5.22 -0.32
CA VAL A 93 -0.98 4.28 -1.42
C VAL A 93 -0.98 5.03 -2.75
N TYR A 94 -0.22 4.49 -3.69
CA TYR A 94 -0.14 4.97 -5.07
C TYR A 94 -0.89 4.01 -5.97
N ALA A 95 -1.79 4.53 -6.81
CA ALA A 95 -2.44 3.77 -7.86
C ALA A 95 -1.93 4.24 -9.23
N LEU A 96 -1.33 3.32 -9.99
CA LEU A 96 -0.75 3.59 -11.30
C LEU A 96 -1.43 2.73 -12.35
N HIS A 97 -1.74 3.30 -13.51
CA HIS A 97 -2.29 2.54 -14.63
C HIS A 97 -1.19 1.74 -15.34
N LEU A 98 -1.44 0.46 -15.55
CA LEU A 98 -0.61 -0.40 -16.38
C LEU A 98 -0.96 -0.23 -17.88
N PRO A 99 0.01 -0.46 -18.78
CA PRO A 99 1.42 -0.78 -18.49
C PRO A 99 2.31 0.46 -18.27
N LEU A 100 1.82 1.66 -18.57
CA LEU A 100 2.67 2.87 -18.68
C LEU A 100 3.00 3.56 -17.35
N LEU A 101 2.46 3.07 -16.23
CA LEU A 101 2.66 3.60 -14.88
C LEU A 101 2.23 5.07 -14.73
N SER A 102 1.21 5.51 -15.47
CA SER A 102 0.64 6.84 -15.26
C SER A 102 -0.12 6.90 -13.94
N LEU A 103 0.10 7.97 -13.17
CA LEU A 103 -0.55 8.15 -11.88
C LEU A 103 -2.07 8.31 -12.05
N SER A 104 -2.84 7.40 -11.43
CA SER A 104 -4.29 7.51 -11.30
C SER A 104 -4.63 8.37 -10.08
N TRP A 105 -4.14 7.97 -8.91
CA TRP A 105 -4.27 8.72 -7.66
C TRP A 105 -3.19 8.34 -6.67
N GLN A 106 -2.95 9.22 -5.71
CA GLN A 106 -2.13 8.99 -4.52
C GLN A 106 -2.88 9.50 -3.29
N LYS A 107 -2.92 8.71 -2.21
CA LYS A 107 -3.64 9.09 -0.98
C LYS A 107 -2.94 8.59 0.26
N GLU A 108 -2.99 9.39 1.32
CA GLU A 108 -2.75 8.93 2.68
C GLU A 108 -3.93 8.06 3.12
N LEU A 109 -3.66 6.80 3.46
CA LEU A 109 -4.69 5.81 3.87
C LEU A 109 -4.43 5.22 5.26
N ASP A 110 -3.35 5.65 5.89
CA ASP A 110 -3.04 5.44 7.30
C ASP A 110 -2.22 6.65 7.78
N PHE A 111 -2.31 7.03 9.05
CA PHE A 111 -1.53 8.16 9.55
C PHE A 111 -0.02 7.85 9.65
N ALA A 112 0.38 6.61 9.90
CA ALA A 112 1.75 6.19 10.14
C ALA A 112 2.31 5.35 8.98
N THR A 113 1.73 4.19 8.71
CA THR A 113 2.22 3.20 7.75
C THR A 113 1.09 2.37 7.15
N CYS A 114 1.06 2.19 5.84
CA CYS A 114 0.25 1.18 5.15
C CYS A 114 1.04 -0.13 5.07
N PHE A 115 0.52 -1.20 5.67
CA PHE A 115 1.15 -2.51 5.72
C PHE A 115 0.79 -3.40 4.54
N GLY A 116 -0.44 -3.29 4.01
CA GLY A 116 -0.81 -4.08 2.85
C GLY A 116 -2.18 -3.75 2.25
N ILE A 117 -2.39 -4.23 1.03
CA ILE A 117 -3.58 -4.01 0.22
C ILE A 117 -4.20 -5.35 -0.13
N TYR A 118 -5.51 -5.45 0.05
CA TYR A 118 -6.27 -6.67 -0.13
C TYR A 118 -7.49 -6.41 -0.99
N LYS A 119 -7.78 -7.31 -1.93
CA LYS A 119 -9.03 -7.24 -2.70
C LYS A 119 -10.21 -7.45 -1.74
N PHE A 120 -11.20 -6.56 -1.81
CA PHE A 120 -12.42 -6.67 -1.02
C PHE A 120 -13.63 -6.31 -1.85
N ARG A 121 -14.31 -7.34 -2.36
CA ARG A 121 -15.38 -7.21 -3.38
C ARG A 121 -14.87 -6.45 -4.60
N ASN A 122 -15.50 -5.33 -4.95
CA ASN A 122 -15.09 -4.48 -6.08
C ASN A 122 -14.08 -3.38 -5.68
N ASP A 123 -13.72 -3.32 -4.39
CA ASP A 123 -12.83 -2.31 -3.82
C ASP A 123 -11.57 -2.96 -3.27
N PHE A 124 -10.80 -2.17 -2.52
CA PHE A 124 -9.61 -2.59 -1.80
C PHE A 124 -9.74 -2.25 -0.32
N LEU A 125 -9.20 -3.12 0.53
CA LEU A 125 -8.90 -2.81 1.93
C LEU A 125 -7.41 -2.52 2.04
N VAL A 126 -7.08 -1.42 2.69
CA VAL A 126 -5.71 -1.07 3.04
C VAL A 126 -5.58 -1.24 4.54
N HIS A 127 -4.80 -2.23 4.95
CA HIS A 127 -4.43 -2.46 6.34
C HIS A 127 -3.27 -1.54 6.67
N GLY A 128 -3.54 -0.50 7.46
CA GLY A 128 -2.56 0.40 8.03
C GLY A 128 -2.18 0.03 9.45
N GLU A 129 -1.24 0.79 9.99
CA GLU A 129 -0.76 0.66 11.35
C GLU A 129 -1.79 1.10 12.38
N LEU A 130 -2.50 2.20 12.13
CA LEU A 130 -3.49 2.78 13.02
C LEU A 130 -4.92 2.57 12.51
N GLU A 131 -5.07 2.47 11.19
CA GLU A 131 -6.36 2.47 10.51
C GLU A 131 -6.47 1.32 9.52
N ILE A 132 -7.70 0.87 9.29
CA ILE A 132 -8.06 0.12 8.10
C ILE A 132 -8.99 0.95 7.24
N SER A 133 -8.68 1.01 5.95
CA SER A 133 -9.36 1.88 4.99
C SER A 133 -9.96 1.06 3.86
N ARG A 134 -11.23 1.29 3.52
CA ARG A 134 -11.83 0.76 2.27
C ARG A 134 -11.79 1.83 1.19
N VAL A 135 -11.12 1.55 0.08
CA VAL A 135 -10.93 2.48 -1.03
C VAL A 135 -11.35 1.84 -2.35
N SER A 136 -12.08 2.59 -3.17
CA SER A 136 -12.45 2.14 -4.53
C SER A 136 -11.27 2.21 -5.50
N ALA A 137 -11.42 1.62 -6.69
CA ALA A 137 -10.44 1.73 -7.77
C ALA A 137 -10.17 3.18 -8.21
N ASP A 138 -11.15 4.08 -8.08
CA ASP A 138 -11.02 5.50 -8.40
C ASP A 138 -10.44 6.32 -7.23
N GLY A 139 -9.99 5.66 -6.15
CA GLY A 139 -9.38 6.31 -5.00
C GLY A 139 -10.39 6.91 -4.02
N ILE A 140 -11.70 6.74 -4.22
CA ILE A 140 -12.71 7.21 -3.26
C ILE A 140 -12.62 6.36 -1.99
N ILE A 141 -12.28 7.00 -0.86
CA ILE A 141 -12.30 6.41 0.48
C ILE A 141 -13.77 6.24 0.88
N LYS A 142 -14.21 4.99 1.04
CA LYS A 142 -15.59 4.67 1.45
C LYS A 142 -15.78 4.78 2.95
N TRP A 143 -14.79 4.32 3.71
CA TRP A 143 -14.71 4.46 5.16
C TRP A 143 -13.29 4.19 5.63
N GLN A 144 -12.98 4.68 6.84
CA GLN A 144 -11.78 4.34 7.59
C GLN A 144 -12.19 3.99 9.02
N PHE A 145 -11.49 3.04 9.62
CA PHE A 145 -11.71 2.61 10.98
C PHE A 145 -10.37 2.55 11.72
N GLY A 146 -10.27 3.30 12.81
CA GLY A 146 -9.15 3.23 13.76
C GLY A 146 -9.55 2.50 15.04
N ALA A 147 -8.63 1.74 15.61
CA ALA A 147 -8.81 1.09 16.91
C ALA A 147 -8.26 1.94 18.06
N ARG A 148 -8.22 1.36 19.27
CA ARG A 148 -7.66 2.00 20.46
C ARG A 148 -6.12 2.06 20.41
N ASP A 149 -5.50 1.14 19.69
CA ASP A 149 -4.06 1.03 19.48
C ASP A 149 -3.77 0.47 18.07
N ILE A 150 -2.50 0.27 17.73
CA ILE A 150 -2.04 -0.16 16.41
C ILE A 150 -2.46 -1.60 16.06
N PHE A 151 -2.68 -1.87 14.77
CA PHE A 151 -3.03 -3.19 14.23
C PHE A 151 -1.79 -4.07 13.96
N VAL A 152 -0.93 -4.19 14.96
CA VAL A 152 0.26 -5.07 14.92
C VAL A 152 -0.01 -6.30 15.78
N GLY A 153 -0.07 -7.47 15.13
CA GLY A 153 -0.30 -8.74 15.82
C GLY A 153 0.80 -9.06 16.83
N ARG A 154 0.41 -9.52 18.02
CA ARG A 154 1.34 -10.05 19.04
C ARG A 154 1.29 -11.58 19.06
N GLU A 155 2.46 -12.19 19.29
CA GLU A 155 2.63 -13.64 19.41
C GLU A 155 2.16 -14.42 18.16
N ARG A 156 1.15 -15.29 18.31
CA ARG A 156 0.58 -16.15 17.24
C ARG A 156 -0.72 -15.59 16.66
N ARG A 157 -1.13 -14.37 17.02
CA ARG A 157 -2.40 -13.78 16.59
C ARG A 157 -2.16 -12.78 15.46
N LYS A 158 -2.88 -12.95 14.35
CA LYS A 158 -2.91 -11.96 13.27
C LYS A 158 -3.66 -10.72 13.73
N GLY A 159 -3.10 -9.53 13.48
CA GLY A 159 -3.77 -8.25 13.75
C GLY A 159 -4.91 -7.95 12.78
N PHE A 160 -4.97 -8.65 11.65
CA PHE A 160 -5.93 -8.43 10.58
C PHE A 160 -6.27 -9.74 9.86
N GLU A 161 -7.55 -9.95 9.55
CA GLU A 161 -8.03 -11.04 8.70
C GLU A 161 -9.36 -10.68 8.02
N ILE A 162 -9.54 -11.10 6.77
CA ILE A 162 -10.81 -11.00 6.04
C ILE A 162 -11.50 -12.36 6.11
N ILE A 163 -12.74 -12.40 6.63
CA ILE A 163 -13.54 -13.63 6.75
C ILE A 163 -14.85 -13.45 5.99
N GLY A 164 -14.85 -13.86 4.72
CA GLY A 164 -15.99 -13.62 3.82
C GLY A 164 -16.24 -12.12 3.63
N ASN A 165 -17.32 -11.61 4.21
CA ASN A 165 -17.71 -10.19 4.12
C ASN A 165 -17.41 -9.38 5.38
N THR A 166 -16.77 -9.98 6.39
CA THR A 166 -16.40 -9.32 7.63
C THR A 166 -14.89 -9.13 7.70
N ILE A 167 -14.50 -8.13 8.48
CA ILE A 167 -13.09 -7.84 8.76
C ILE A 167 -12.87 -8.03 10.25
N ARG A 168 -11.95 -8.92 10.60
CA ARG A 168 -11.52 -9.16 11.98
C ARG A 168 -10.19 -8.44 12.21
N LEU A 169 -10.17 -7.62 13.27
CA LEU A 169 -9.00 -6.85 13.68
C LEU A 169 -8.69 -7.16 15.14
N VAL A 170 -7.41 -7.18 15.47
CA VAL A 170 -6.93 -7.23 16.86
C VAL A 170 -5.88 -6.15 17.02
N ASP A 171 -6.12 -5.21 17.94
CA ASP A 171 -5.13 -4.17 18.24
C ASP A 171 -4.02 -4.70 19.15
N PHE A 172 -2.98 -3.88 19.34
CA PHE A 172 -1.79 -4.23 20.12
C PHE A 172 -2.10 -4.52 21.60
N GLU A 173 -3.18 -3.94 22.12
CA GLU A 173 -3.68 -4.15 23.48
C GLU A 173 -4.58 -5.40 23.62
N GLY A 174 -4.85 -6.10 22.51
CA GLY A 174 -5.61 -7.34 22.47
C GLY A 174 -7.12 -7.16 22.36
N TYR A 175 -7.61 -5.96 22.04
CA TYR A 175 -9.03 -5.75 21.76
C TYR A 175 -9.38 -6.24 20.37
N GLU A 176 -10.48 -6.98 20.27
CA GLU A 176 -10.98 -7.52 19.01
C GLU A 176 -12.14 -6.70 18.45
N TYR A 177 -12.04 -6.37 17.16
CA TYR A 177 -13.09 -5.69 16.42
C TYR A 177 -13.51 -6.55 15.24
N VAL A 178 -14.81 -6.76 15.09
CA VAL A 178 -15.37 -7.36 13.88
C VAL A 178 -16.19 -6.29 13.17
N LEU A 179 -15.74 -5.90 11.98
CA LEU A 179 -16.41 -4.94 11.13
C LEU A 179 -17.27 -5.66 10.08
N ASP A 180 -18.43 -5.08 9.77
CA ASP A 180 -19.14 -5.39 8.55
C ASP A 180 -18.46 -4.73 7.33
N GLU A 181 -19.02 -4.98 6.15
CA GLU A 181 -18.49 -4.41 4.90
C GLU A 181 -18.52 -2.88 4.83
N ASN A 182 -19.33 -2.22 5.67
CA ASN A 182 -19.48 -0.77 5.73
C ASN A 182 -18.59 -0.14 6.80
N GLY A 183 -17.67 -0.92 7.39
CA GLY A 183 -16.76 -0.46 8.44
C GLY A 183 -17.45 -0.28 9.79
N LYS A 184 -18.66 -0.82 9.98
CA LYS A 184 -19.38 -0.73 11.26
C LYS A 184 -19.04 -1.94 12.12
N ILE A 185 -18.78 -1.68 13.41
CA ILE A 185 -18.58 -2.74 14.39
C ILE A 185 -19.89 -3.53 14.55
N ILE A 186 -19.82 -4.84 14.33
CA ILE A 186 -20.92 -5.79 14.58
C ILE A 186 -20.65 -6.70 15.77
N SER A 187 -19.40 -6.78 16.23
CA SER A 187 -19.01 -7.39 17.51
C SER A 187 -17.75 -6.71 18.04
N ASP A 188 -17.79 -6.30 19.31
CA ASP A 188 -16.63 -5.90 20.12
C ASP A 188 -16.58 -6.91 21.28
N ALA A 189 -15.70 -7.90 21.17
CA ALA A 189 -15.64 -9.00 22.14
C ALA A 189 -14.91 -8.59 23.44
N GLY A 190 -14.53 -7.33 23.60
CA GLY A 190 -13.68 -6.89 24.69
C GLY A 190 -12.23 -7.36 24.53
N LYS A 191 -11.47 -7.33 25.63
CA LYS A 191 -10.05 -7.71 25.65
C LYS A 191 -9.92 -9.24 25.67
N LEU A 192 -9.17 -9.80 24.73
CA LEU A 192 -8.84 -11.24 24.66
C LEU A 192 -7.77 -11.68 25.67
#